data_AF-A0A1M7AFY9-F1
#
_entry.id   AF-A0A1M7AFY9-F1
#
_cell.length_a   1.000
_cell.length_b   1.000
_cell.length_c   1.000
_cell.angle_alpha   90.00
_cell.angle_beta   90.00
_cell.angle_gamma   90.00
#
_symmetry.space_group_name_H-M   'P 1'
#
loop_
_entity.id
_entity.type
_entity.pdbx_description
1 polymer ?
#
loop_
_entity_poly.entity_id
_entity_poly.type
_entity_poly.pdbx_seq_one_letter_code
_entity_poly.pdbx_strand_id
1 'polypeptide(L)'
;MLKVAAALVIFMMWPHSASSNPSSEWIYITSSYDDDMYFVHEPSMIKEKNRFEFWQLINYANIQKNAIGITYFSTKSLSIIDCPKRTSILKELVFYSETDGKGKVADRATPKSESEGKSAIMPGSVGESVFHAVCGKKTTKTNSQTKPSVEEQVAQAKNRNHYITHWEANDPGAWDEALRQDEILRNNPKWIEKSYDARFKEVVRRVRAIMPEATTPSSELPGYVEFHGELDKPSQK
;
A
#
# COMPACT_ATOMS: atom_id res chain seq x y z
N MET A 1 -48.86 -49.03 -39.25
CA MET A 1 -48.17 -47.84 -39.79
C MET A 1 -47.86 -46.92 -38.62
N LEU A 2 -46.62 -46.93 -38.14
CA LEU A 2 -46.20 -46.26 -36.90
C LEU A 2 -45.55 -44.91 -37.28
N LYS A 3 -46.11 -43.79 -36.80
CA LYS A 3 -45.59 -42.43 -37.04
C LYS A 3 -44.47 -42.15 -36.02
N VAL A 4 -43.28 -41.83 -36.53
CA VAL A 4 -42.11 -41.40 -35.74
C VAL A 4 -42.30 -39.93 -35.36
N ALA A 5 -42.26 -39.63 -34.07
CA ALA A 5 -42.22 -38.27 -33.55
C ALA A 5 -40.76 -37.80 -33.45
N ALA A 6 -40.44 -36.69 -34.11
CA ALA A 6 -39.13 -36.05 -34.06
C ALA A 6 -38.98 -35.25 -32.76
N ALA A 7 -37.92 -35.56 -32.00
CA ALA A 7 -37.54 -34.85 -30.78
C ALA A 7 -36.83 -33.53 -31.14
N LEU A 8 -37.35 -32.45 -30.58
CA LEU A 8 -36.87 -31.07 -30.74
C LEU A 8 -35.74 -30.85 -29.72
N VAL A 9 -34.49 -30.75 -30.18
CA VAL A 9 -33.33 -30.43 -29.33
C VAL A 9 -33.24 -28.92 -29.21
N ILE A 10 -33.68 -28.37 -28.08
CA ILE A 10 -33.48 -26.96 -27.71
C ILE A 10 -32.07 -26.84 -27.14
N PHE A 11 -31.14 -26.29 -27.94
CA PHE A 11 -29.81 -25.90 -27.49
C PHE A 11 -29.94 -24.61 -26.66
N MET A 12 -30.10 -24.74 -25.34
CA MET A 12 -29.99 -23.60 -24.44
C MET A 12 -28.52 -23.14 -24.38
N MET A 13 -28.17 -22.17 -25.21
CA MET A 13 -26.94 -21.39 -25.06
C MET A 13 -27.03 -20.61 -23.74
N TRP A 14 -26.32 -21.08 -22.73
CA TRP A 14 -26.12 -20.36 -21.49
C TRP A 14 -25.32 -19.07 -21.76
N PRO A 15 -25.74 -17.90 -21.25
CA PRO A 15 -24.96 -16.69 -21.34
C PRO A 15 -23.71 -16.83 -20.46
N HIS A 16 -22.53 -16.71 -21.06
CA HIS A 16 -21.28 -16.52 -20.33
C HIS A 16 -21.33 -15.13 -19.69
N SER A 17 -21.86 -15.05 -18.47
CA SER A 17 -21.82 -13.84 -17.67
C SER A 17 -20.49 -13.73 -16.94
N ALA A 18 -20.04 -12.48 -16.87
CA ALA A 18 -19.03 -11.91 -15.98
C ALA A 18 -17.56 -12.19 -16.34
N SER A 19 -17.01 -11.23 -17.09
CA SER A 19 -15.63 -10.77 -16.87
C SER A 19 -15.53 -10.33 -15.40
N SER A 20 -15.01 -11.17 -14.53
CA SER A 20 -14.56 -10.76 -13.21
C SER A 20 -13.29 -9.94 -13.40
N ASN A 21 -13.35 -8.63 -13.16
CA ASN A 21 -12.16 -7.79 -13.10
C ASN A 21 -11.26 -8.30 -11.94
N PRO A 22 -10.09 -8.92 -12.19
CA PRO A 22 -9.27 -9.52 -11.13
C PRO A 22 -8.44 -8.48 -10.35
N SER A 23 -8.77 -7.19 -10.45
CA SER A 23 -8.07 -6.12 -9.73
C SER A 23 -8.71 -5.76 -8.39
N SER A 24 -9.84 -6.37 -7.99
CA SER A 24 -10.56 -6.02 -6.75
C SER A 24 -10.16 -6.85 -5.52
N GLU A 25 -9.15 -7.71 -5.62
CA GLU A 25 -8.82 -8.69 -4.56
C GLU A 25 -7.78 -8.19 -3.54
N TRP A 26 -7.04 -7.12 -3.87
CA TRP A 26 -6.03 -6.53 -3.00
C TRP A 26 -6.64 -5.45 -2.10
N ILE A 27 -6.49 -5.62 -0.79
CA ILE A 27 -6.98 -4.68 0.20
C ILE A 27 -5.86 -3.72 0.55
N TYR A 28 -6.06 -2.43 0.28
CA TYR A 28 -5.13 -1.39 0.70
C TYR A 28 -5.07 -1.32 2.24
N ILE A 29 -3.86 -1.32 2.78
CA ILE A 29 -3.61 -1.26 4.22
C ILE A 29 -3.17 0.14 4.62
N THR A 30 -2.06 0.63 4.04
CA THR A 30 -1.43 1.90 4.39
C THR A 30 -0.45 2.32 3.30
N SER A 31 0.11 3.53 3.43
CA SER A 31 1.27 3.98 2.66
C SER A 31 2.46 4.31 3.56
N SER A 32 3.67 4.18 3.04
CA SER A 32 4.91 4.64 3.69
C SER A 32 5.03 6.17 3.61
N TYR A 33 6.10 6.71 4.20
CA TYR A 33 6.47 8.12 4.07
C TYR A 33 6.81 8.50 2.62
N ASP A 34 7.42 7.58 1.87
CA ASP A 34 7.78 7.75 0.46
C ASP A 34 6.60 7.47 -0.50
N ASP A 35 5.36 7.48 0.01
CA ASP A 35 4.12 7.19 -0.73
C ASP A 35 4.01 5.77 -1.32
N ASP A 36 4.85 4.82 -0.90
CA ASP A 36 4.71 3.43 -1.30
C ASP A 36 3.42 2.85 -0.73
N MET A 37 2.64 2.16 -1.55
CA MET A 37 1.32 1.66 -1.16
C MET A 37 1.39 0.17 -0.82
N TYR A 38 0.85 -0.20 0.34
CA TYR A 38 0.89 -1.56 0.87
C TYR A 38 -0.50 -2.18 0.83
N PHE A 39 -0.56 -3.41 0.33
CA PHE A 39 -1.79 -4.15 0.16
C PHE A 39 -1.65 -5.58 0.69
N VAL A 40 -2.76 -6.16 1.13
CA VAL A 40 -2.85 -7.57 1.53
C VAL A 40 -3.89 -8.28 0.67
N HIS A 41 -3.59 -9.51 0.30
CA HIS A 41 -4.50 -10.37 -0.45
C HIS A 41 -5.23 -11.31 0.49
N GLU A 42 -6.38 -10.87 1.00
CA GLU A 42 -7.22 -11.64 1.93
C GLU A 42 -7.60 -13.04 1.42
N PRO A 43 -7.94 -13.25 0.13
CA PRO A 43 -8.28 -14.59 -0.36
C PRO A 43 -7.13 -15.61 -0.25
N SER A 44 -5.87 -15.15 -0.17
CA SER A 44 -4.71 -16.04 0.03
C SER A 44 -4.38 -16.32 1.49
N MET A 45 -5.13 -15.74 2.43
CA MET A 45 -4.79 -15.82 3.84
C MET A 45 -5.15 -17.19 4.42
N ILE A 46 -4.13 -17.93 4.85
CA ILE A 46 -4.26 -19.24 5.49
C ILE A 46 -3.91 -19.08 6.96
N LYS A 47 -4.82 -19.49 7.85
CA LYS A 47 -4.60 -19.45 9.30
C LYS A 47 -4.19 -20.83 9.81
N GLU A 48 -3.05 -20.88 10.49
CA GLU A 48 -2.57 -22.06 11.21
C GLU A 48 -2.27 -21.71 12.66
N LYS A 49 -3.11 -22.21 13.59
CA LYS A 49 -3.06 -21.83 15.01
C LYS A 49 -3.15 -20.30 15.19
N ASN A 50 -2.05 -19.67 15.59
CA ASN A 50 -1.92 -18.23 15.81
C ASN A 50 -1.04 -17.54 14.74
N ARG A 51 -0.76 -18.24 13.65
CA ARG A 51 0.01 -17.75 12.51
C ARG A 51 -0.90 -17.57 11.30
N PHE A 52 -0.63 -16.53 10.52
CA PHE A 52 -1.32 -16.26 9.27
C PHE A 52 -0.30 -16.17 8.15
N GLU A 53 -0.42 -17.05 7.15
CA GLU A 53 0.33 -16.99 5.91
C GLU A 53 -0.51 -16.28 4.84
N PHE A 54 0.06 -15.31 4.13
CA PHE A 54 -0.67 -14.52 3.14
C PHE A 54 0.27 -13.85 2.14
N TRP A 55 -0.27 -13.46 0.99
CA TRP A 55 0.42 -12.57 0.05
C TRP A 55 0.18 -11.11 0.40
N GLN A 56 1.25 -10.32 0.35
CA GLN A 56 1.21 -8.87 0.37
C GLN A 56 1.81 -8.30 -0.93
N LEU A 57 1.36 -7.11 -1.31
CA LEU A 57 1.83 -6.37 -2.46
C LEU A 57 2.27 -4.99 -2.00
N ILE A 58 3.41 -4.54 -2.52
CA ILE A 58 3.91 -3.18 -2.34
C ILE A 58 4.06 -2.56 -3.72
N ASN A 59 3.42 -1.43 -3.94
CA ASN A 59 3.63 -0.59 -5.11
C ASN A 59 4.50 0.59 -4.70
N TYR A 60 5.66 0.74 -5.33
CA TYR A 60 6.58 1.82 -4.99
C TYR A 60 6.21 3.09 -5.73
N ALA A 61 6.28 4.24 -5.06
CA ALA A 61 6.03 5.54 -5.70
C ALA A 61 7.14 5.88 -6.71
N ASN A 62 8.37 5.45 -6.41
CA ASN A 62 9.56 5.65 -7.23
C ASN A 62 10.15 4.31 -7.68
N ILE A 63 10.86 4.34 -8.81
CA ILE A 63 11.57 3.17 -9.32
C ILE A 63 12.60 2.72 -8.28
N GLN A 64 12.55 1.44 -7.92
CA GLN A 64 13.48 0.83 -7.00
C GLN A 64 14.57 0.09 -7.77
N LYS A 65 15.71 -0.14 -7.11
CA LYS A 65 16.84 -0.89 -7.66
C LYS A 65 17.37 -1.86 -6.61
N ASN A 66 17.48 -3.15 -6.93
CA ASN A 66 18.05 -4.13 -6.01
C ASN A 66 19.60 -4.07 -6.01
N ALA A 67 20.25 -4.87 -5.16
CA ALA A 67 21.71 -4.86 -4.99
C ALA A 67 22.50 -5.20 -6.27
N ILE A 68 21.92 -5.95 -7.20
CA ILE A 68 22.52 -6.32 -8.50
C ILE A 68 22.14 -5.36 -9.63
N GLY A 69 21.39 -4.31 -9.30
CA GLY A 69 21.08 -3.22 -10.21
C GLY A 69 19.83 -3.40 -11.07
N ILE A 70 19.00 -4.40 -10.78
CA ILE A 70 17.73 -4.62 -11.47
C ILE A 70 16.68 -3.65 -10.93
N THR A 71 15.97 -2.99 -11.83
CA THR A 71 14.92 -2.03 -11.50
C THR A 71 13.54 -2.68 -11.39
N TYR A 72 12.72 -2.20 -10.46
CA TYR A 72 11.36 -2.70 -10.25
C TYR A 72 10.42 -1.60 -9.72
N PHE A 73 9.11 -1.80 -9.88
CA PHE A 73 8.05 -0.86 -9.47
C PHE A 73 7.07 -1.46 -8.47
N SER A 74 7.06 -2.78 -8.32
CA SER A 74 6.29 -3.43 -7.26
C SER A 74 6.94 -4.74 -6.81
N THR A 75 6.53 -5.18 -5.62
CA THR A 75 6.92 -6.49 -5.08
C THR A 75 5.71 -7.23 -4.53
N LYS A 76 5.63 -8.54 -4.78
CA LYS A 76 4.75 -9.43 -4.03
C LYS A 76 5.59 -10.24 -3.06
N SER A 77 5.10 -10.42 -1.84
CA SER A 77 5.75 -11.32 -0.89
C SER A 77 4.76 -12.24 -0.20
N LEU A 78 5.18 -13.50 -0.06
CA LEU A 78 4.52 -14.48 0.80
C LEU A 78 5.11 -14.33 2.19
N SER A 79 4.27 -13.98 3.16
CA SER A 79 4.69 -13.71 4.53
C SER A 79 3.87 -14.50 5.54
N ILE A 80 4.48 -14.84 6.67
CA ILE A 80 3.79 -15.35 7.85
C ILE A 80 3.84 -14.31 8.97
N ILE A 81 2.71 -14.01 9.61
CA ILE A 81 2.67 -13.26 10.87
C ILE A 81 2.29 -14.19 12.03
N ASP A 82 3.11 -14.22 13.08
CA ASP A 82 2.80 -14.84 14.37
C ASP A 82 2.21 -13.78 15.31
N CYS A 83 0.89 -13.81 15.51
CA CYS A 83 0.17 -12.74 16.20
C CYS A 83 0.59 -12.58 17.68
N PRO A 84 0.65 -13.65 18.49
CA PRO A 84 1.12 -13.57 19.88
C PRO A 84 2.54 -13.03 20.03
N LYS A 85 3.43 -13.40 19.10
CA LYS A 85 4.85 -13.01 19.20
C LYS A 85 5.16 -11.67 18.55
N ARG A 86 4.21 -11.08 17.80
CA ARG A 86 4.41 -9.86 17.00
C ARG A 86 5.65 -9.97 16.11
N THR A 87 5.77 -11.09 15.41
CA THR A 87 6.86 -11.32 14.44
C THR A 87 6.31 -11.63 13.07
N SER A 88 6.97 -11.10 12.04
CA SER A 88 6.74 -11.47 10.64
C SER A 88 7.88 -12.36 10.14
N ILE A 89 7.60 -13.19 9.14
CA ILE A 89 8.56 -14.05 8.46
C ILE A 89 8.30 -13.92 6.97
N LEU A 90 9.30 -13.46 6.22
CA LEU A 90 9.29 -13.51 4.77
C LEU A 90 9.59 -14.94 4.29
N LYS A 91 8.77 -15.50 3.40
CA LYS A 91 9.01 -16.80 2.75
C LYS A 91 9.48 -16.64 1.31
N GLU A 92 8.87 -15.71 0.59
CA GLU A 92 9.20 -15.44 -0.81
C GLU A 92 8.97 -13.97 -1.10
N LEU A 93 9.85 -13.39 -1.91
CA LEU A 93 9.75 -12.03 -2.44
C LEU A 93 9.97 -12.08 -3.94
N VAL A 94 9.03 -11.52 -4.70
CA VAL A 94 9.05 -11.48 -6.16
C VAL A 94 9.00 -10.02 -6.59
N PHE A 95 9.95 -9.63 -7.43
CA PHE A 95 10.10 -8.27 -7.93
C PHE A 95 9.50 -8.15 -9.32
N TYR A 96 8.79 -7.06 -9.58
CA TYR A 96 8.04 -6.85 -10.82
C TYR A 96 8.43 -5.54 -11.50
N SER A 97 8.58 -5.60 -12.82
CA SER A 97 8.93 -4.45 -13.67
C SER A 97 7.81 -3.43 -13.85
N GLU A 98 6.59 -3.73 -13.40
CA GLU A 98 5.43 -2.81 -13.40
C GLU A 98 4.78 -2.76 -12.02
N THR A 99 3.80 -1.88 -11.83
CA THR A 99 2.98 -1.82 -10.61
C THR A 99 2.00 -2.99 -10.52
N ASP A 100 1.34 -3.14 -9.37
CA ASP A 100 0.31 -4.16 -9.09
C ASP A 100 0.81 -5.62 -9.19
N GLY A 101 2.13 -5.81 -9.09
CA GLY A 101 2.79 -7.10 -9.29
C GLY A 101 2.50 -7.70 -10.66
N LYS A 102 2.54 -6.86 -11.70
CA LYS A 102 2.37 -7.20 -13.12
C LYS A 102 3.68 -7.04 -13.89
N GLY A 103 3.64 -7.32 -15.19
CA GLY A 103 4.80 -7.25 -16.07
C GLY A 103 5.75 -8.43 -15.86
N LYS A 104 7.00 -8.25 -16.32
CA LYS A 104 8.05 -9.27 -16.17
C LYS A 104 8.49 -9.38 -14.71
N VAL A 105 8.67 -10.61 -14.25
CA VAL A 105 9.38 -10.90 -13.01
C VAL A 105 10.84 -10.47 -13.21
N ALA A 106 11.24 -9.44 -12.47
CA ALA A 106 12.55 -8.84 -12.55
C ALA A 106 13.58 -9.66 -11.77
N ASP A 107 13.18 -10.18 -10.61
CA ASP A 107 14.01 -11.00 -9.73
C ASP A 107 13.14 -11.79 -8.73
N ARG A 108 13.74 -12.75 -8.01
CA ARG A 108 13.13 -13.46 -6.87
C ARG A 108 14.14 -13.66 -5.76
N ALA A 109 13.68 -13.45 -4.53
CA ALA A 109 14.45 -13.74 -3.32
C ALA A 109 13.65 -14.63 -2.37
N THR A 110 14.30 -15.67 -1.86
CA THR A 110 13.75 -16.56 -0.85
C THR A 110 14.78 -16.67 0.28
N PRO A 111 14.41 -16.33 1.53
CA PRO A 111 15.29 -16.57 2.67
C PRO A 111 15.64 -18.06 2.76
N LYS A 112 16.88 -18.39 3.11
CA LYS A 112 17.37 -19.78 3.20
C LYS A 112 16.80 -20.50 4.41
N SER A 113 16.31 -19.74 5.39
CA SER A 113 15.74 -20.24 6.64
C SER A 113 14.67 -19.31 7.19
N GLU A 114 13.80 -19.84 8.06
CA GLU A 114 12.81 -19.04 8.77
C GLU A 114 13.47 -17.93 9.59
N SER A 115 14.61 -18.21 10.24
CA SER A 115 15.35 -17.21 11.03
C SER A 115 15.87 -16.03 10.20
N GLU A 116 16.27 -16.27 8.95
CA GLU A 116 16.76 -15.22 8.04
C GLU A 116 15.61 -14.33 7.56
N GLY A 117 14.43 -14.91 7.32
CA GLY A 117 13.24 -14.15 6.92
C GLY A 117 12.50 -13.50 8.10
N LYS A 118 12.87 -13.82 9.34
CA LYS A 118 12.13 -13.40 10.54
C LYS A 118 12.51 -11.99 10.96
N SER A 119 11.50 -11.20 11.31
CA SER A 119 11.68 -9.85 11.84
C SER A 119 10.64 -9.54 12.93
N ALA A 120 11.01 -8.66 13.85
CA ALA A 120 10.08 -8.11 14.83
C ALA A 120 9.17 -7.06 14.17
N ILE A 121 7.91 -7.01 14.58
CA ILE A 121 6.97 -6.00 14.09
C ILE A 121 7.08 -4.77 14.99
N MET A 122 7.74 -3.74 14.45
CA MET A 122 7.99 -2.49 15.15
C MET A 122 6.73 -1.63 15.30
N PRO A 123 6.45 -1.08 16.49
CA PRO A 123 5.40 -0.08 16.66
C PRO A 123 5.60 1.14 15.76
N GLY A 124 4.51 1.71 15.24
CA GLY A 124 4.50 2.85 14.32
C GLY A 124 4.99 2.54 12.90
N SER A 125 5.42 1.30 12.63
CA SER A 125 5.88 0.90 11.29
C SER A 125 4.72 0.50 10.39
N VAL A 126 4.96 0.49 9.08
CA VAL A 126 4.04 -0.13 8.11
C VAL A 126 3.76 -1.60 8.46
N GLY A 127 4.75 -2.31 9.01
CA GLY A 127 4.59 -3.68 9.48
C GLY A 127 3.54 -3.81 10.60
N GLU A 128 3.39 -2.81 11.46
CA GLU A 128 2.34 -2.79 12.48
C GLU A 128 0.94 -2.59 11.86
N SER A 129 0.80 -1.75 10.84
CA SER A 129 -0.46 -1.62 10.10
C SER A 129 -0.88 -2.93 9.44
N VAL A 130 0.05 -3.65 8.81
CA VAL A 130 -0.20 -4.99 8.25
C VAL A 130 -0.55 -5.98 9.37
N PHE A 131 0.17 -5.95 10.49
CA PHE A 131 -0.15 -6.77 11.66
C PHE A 131 -1.58 -6.55 12.15
N HIS A 132 -2.04 -5.30 12.27
CA HIS A 132 -3.40 -5.00 12.69
C HIS A 132 -4.43 -5.47 11.65
N ALA A 133 -4.15 -5.35 10.36
CA ALA A 133 -5.04 -5.86 9.31
C ALA A 133 -5.21 -7.38 9.37
N VAL A 134 -4.13 -8.11 9.69
CA VAL A 134 -4.13 -9.59 9.73
C VAL A 134 -4.61 -10.13 11.08
N CYS A 135 -4.02 -9.66 12.18
CA CYS A 135 -4.27 -10.15 13.53
C CYS A 135 -5.43 -9.44 14.24
N GLY A 136 -5.76 -8.20 13.84
CA GLY A 136 -6.82 -7.39 14.44
C GLY A 136 -8.23 -7.80 14.03
N LYS A 137 -8.37 -8.73 13.08
CA LYS A 137 -9.65 -9.39 12.79
C LYS A 137 -10.04 -10.29 13.97
N LYS A 138 -10.66 -9.69 14.99
CA LYS A 138 -11.56 -10.44 15.88
C LYS A 138 -12.55 -11.16 14.96
N THR A 139 -12.77 -12.45 15.21
CA THR A 139 -13.81 -13.24 14.56
C THR A 139 -15.19 -12.71 14.96
N THR A 140 -15.56 -11.54 14.45
CA THR A 140 -16.94 -11.11 14.34
C THR A 140 -17.33 -11.46 12.92
N LYS A 141 -18.00 -12.61 12.78
CA LYS A 141 -18.92 -12.79 11.65
C LYS A 141 -19.91 -11.63 11.73
N THR A 142 -19.71 -10.59 10.93
CA THR A 142 -20.78 -9.63 10.65
C THR A 142 -20.69 -9.27 9.18
N ASN A 143 -21.48 -10.04 8.45
CA ASN A 143 -21.98 -9.72 7.13
C ASN A 143 -22.67 -8.34 7.21
N SER A 144 -22.03 -7.30 6.69
CA SER A 144 -22.65 -6.15 6.01
C SER A 144 -21.56 -5.13 5.70
N GLN A 145 -21.35 -4.88 4.40
CA GLN A 145 -20.69 -3.68 3.91
C GLN A 145 -21.51 -2.46 4.35
N THR A 146 -21.27 -1.96 5.55
CA THR A 146 -21.68 -0.60 5.88
C THR A 146 -20.58 0.31 5.35
N LYS A 147 -20.90 1.09 4.31
CA LYS A 147 -20.03 2.16 3.82
C LYS A 147 -19.59 2.98 5.04
N PRO A 148 -18.28 3.20 5.26
CA PRO A 148 -17.81 3.99 6.40
C PRO A 148 -18.50 5.36 6.39
N SER A 149 -18.80 5.89 7.57
CA SER A 149 -19.35 7.24 7.71
C SER A 149 -18.43 8.26 7.02
N VAL A 150 -18.97 9.43 6.70
CA VAL A 150 -18.18 10.48 6.04
C VAL A 150 -17.00 10.88 6.95
N GLU A 151 -17.25 10.98 8.25
CA GLU A 151 -16.25 11.27 9.28
C GLU A 151 -15.14 10.21 9.30
N GLU A 152 -15.49 8.92 9.22
CA GLU A 152 -14.51 7.84 9.14
C GLU A 152 -13.71 7.88 7.84
N GLN A 153 -14.35 8.17 6.70
CA GLN A 153 -13.65 8.29 5.42
C GLN A 153 -12.65 9.45 5.44
N VAL A 154 -13.02 10.59 6.04
CA VAL A 154 -12.15 11.74 6.22
C VAL A 154 -11.00 11.41 7.16
N ALA A 155 -11.29 10.81 8.33
CA ALA A 155 -10.26 10.44 9.29
C ALA A 155 -9.27 9.42 8.71
N GLN A 156 -9.76 8.42 7.98
CA GLN A 156 -8.91 7.46 7.27
C GLN A 156 -8.03 8.15 6.23
N ALA A 157 -8.60 9.00 5.37
CA ALA A 157 -7.82 9.72 4.36
C ALA A 157 -6.80 10.69 4.99
N LYS A 158 -7.15 11.31 6.13
CA LYS A 158 -6.25 12.16 6.91
C LYS A 158 -5.07 11.34 7.41
N ASN A 159 -5.33 10.23 8.09
CA ASN A 159 -4.30 9.33 8.64
C ASN A 159 -3.41 8.71 7.56
N ARG A 160 -3.88 8.60 6.32
CA ARG A 160 -3.09 8.12 5.17
C ARG A 160 -2.20 9.21 4.54
N ASN A 161 -2.37 10.47 4.94
CA ASN A 161 -1.59 11.58 4.41
C ASN A 161 -0.68 12.17 5.50
N HIS A 162 0.58 11.75 5.49
CA HIS A 162 1.58 12.12 6.50
C HIS A 162 1.86 13.61 6.60
N TYR A 163 1.76 14.37 5.50
CA TYR A 163 1.93 15.83 5.53
C TYR A 163 0.80 16.50 6.29
N ILE A 164 -0.44 16.08 6.01
CA ILE A 164 -1.63 16.61 6.66
C ILE A 164 -1.60 16.36 8.16
N THR A 165 -1.28 15.14 8.60
CA THR A 165 -1.14 14.83 10.03
C THR A 165 0.05 15.52 10.68
N HIS A 166 1.17 15.67 9.96
CA HIS A 166 2.34 16.39 10.46
C HIS A 166 2.07 17.87 10.67
N TRP A 167 1.45 18.56 9.71
CA TRP A 167 1.12 19.98 9.81
C TRP A 167 0.11 20.22 10.93
N GLU A 168 -0.94 19.40 11.03
CA GLU A 168 -1.93 19.49 12.11
C GLU A 168 -1.29 19.48 13.51
N ALA A 169 -0.20 18.73 13.69
CA ALA A 169 0.48 18.60 14.98
C ALA A 169 1.65 19.58 15.18
N ASN A 170 2.38 19.95 14.12
CA ASN A 170 3.71 20.57 14.25
C ASN A 170 3.86 21.91 13.50
N ASP A 171 3.00 22.22 12.54
CA ASP A 171 3.08 23.44 11.74
C ASP A 171 1.67 24.04 11.54
N PRO A 172 1.22 24.85 12.51
CA PRO A 172 -0.08 25.50 12.45
C PRO A 172 -0.26 26.36 11.20
N GLY A 173 0.81 26.98 10.68
CA GLY A 173 0.75 27.82 9.49
C GLY A 173 0.45 27.01 8.24
N ALA A 174 1.18 25.90 8.02
CA ALA A 174 0.91 24.99 6.92
C ALA A 174 -0.44 24.29 7.08
N TRP A 175 -0.88 24.03 8.31
CA TRP A 175 -2.20 23.44 8.59
C TRP A 175 -3.35 24.38 8.22
N ASP A 176 -3.26 25.66 8.61
CA ASP A 176 -4.26 26.67 8.25
C ASP A 176 -4.36 26.83 6.72
N GLU A 177 -3.22 26.86 6.03
CA GLU A 177 -3.20 26.91 4.57
C GLU A 177 -3.77 25.62 3.94
N ALA A 178 -3.51 24.45 4.52
CA ALA A 178 -4.10 23.18 4.07
C ALA A 178 -5.63 23.18 4.19
N LEU A 179 -6.19 23.71 5.29
CA LEU A 179 -7.63 23.85 5.48
C LEU A 179 -8.24 24.79 4.43
N ARG A 180 -7.56 25.92 4.14
CA ARG A 180 -7.98 26.88 3.11
C ARG A 180 -7.99 26.24 1.72
N GLN A 181 -6.95 25.48 1.37
CA GLN A 181 -6.89 24.77 0.09
C GLN A 181 -7.95 23.67 -0.01
N ASP A 182 -8.22 22.92 1.06
CA ASP A 182 -9.28 21.90 1.06
C ASP A 182 -10.67 22.53 0.86
N GLU A 183 -10.94 23.68 1.47
CA GLU A 183 -12.19 24.43 1.25
C GLU A 183 -12.37 24.84 -0.23
N ILE A 184 -11.31 25.35 -0.86
CA ILE A 184 -11.34 25.68 -2.30
C ILE A 184 -11.64 24.44 -3.14
N LEU A 185 -11.04 23.30 -2.81
CA LEU A 185 -11.25 22.05 -3.54
C LEU A 185 -12.66 21.49 -3.31
N ARG A 186 -13.21 21.55 -2.09
CA ARG A 186 -14.57 21.09 -1.79
C ARG A 186 -15.64 21.83 -2.59
N ASN A 187 -15.41 23.11 -2.87
CA ASN A 187 -16.32 23.95 -3.66
C ASN A 187 -16.09 23.85 -5.17
N ASN A 188 -15.10 23.08 -5.63
CA ASN A 188 -14.80 22.92 -7.04
C ASN A 188 -15.47 21.67 -7.63
N PRO A 189 -16.35 21.79 -8.65
CA PRO A 189 -17.04 20.65 -9.24
C PRO A 189 -16.13 19.49 -9.70
N LYS A 190 -14.88 19.80 -10.11
CA LYS A 190 -13.88 18.80 -10.51
C LYS A 190 -13.49 17.84 -9.37
N TRP A 191 -13.66 18.26 -8.12
CA TRP A 191 -13.18 17.57 -6.93
C TRP A 191 -14.29 17.02 -6.03
N ILE A 192 -15.55 17.36 -6.29
CA ILE A 192 -16.72 16.88 -5.51
C ILE A 192 -16.81 15.35 -5.52
N GLU A 193 -16.58 14.72 -6.66
CA GLU A 193 -16.66 13.26 -6.81
C GLU A 193 -15.32 12.55 -6.56
N LYS A 194 -14.25 13.30 -6.27
CA LYS A 194 -12.93 12.71 -5.98
C LYS A 194 -12.89 12.17 -4.56
N SER A 195 -12.12 11.11 -4.35
CA SER A 195 -11.89 10.58 -3.01
C SER A 195 -11.18 11.61 -2.13
N TYR A 196 -11.37 11.49 -0.82
CA TYR A 196 -10.67 12.32 0.17
C TYR A 196 -9.16 12.21 0.02
N ASP A 197 -8.62 11.02 -0.27
CA ASP A 197 -7.17 10.83 -0.51
C ASP A 197 -6.67 11.64 -1.72
N ALA A 198 -7.40 11.61 -2.84
CA ALA A 198 -7.02 12.36 -4.02
C ALA A 198 -7.06 13.88 -3.75
N ARG A 199 -8.08 14.33 -3.00
CA ARG A 199 -8.21 15.74 -2.63
C ARG A 199 -7.10 16.17 -1.69
N PHE A 200 -6.79 15.41 -0.65
CA PHE A 200 -5.71 15.72 0.29
C PHE A 200 -4.33 15.69 -0.36
N LYS A 201 -4.08 14.80 -1.33
CA LYS A 201 -2.84 14.85 -2.13
C LYS A 201 -2.71 16.17 -2.90
N GLU A 202 -3.80 16.65 -3.50
CA GLU A 202 -3.81 17.96 -4.16
C GLU A 202 -3.66 19.12 -3.17
N VAL A 203 -4.25 19.03 -1.98
CA VAL A 203 -4.02 20.02 -0.89
C VAL A 203 -2.53 20.12 -0.60
N VAL A 204 -1.86 18.99 -0.33
CA VAL A 204 -0.42 18.95 -0.04
C VAL A 204 0.40 19.58 -1.18
N ARG A 205 0.08 19.23 -2.43
CA ARG A 205 0.76 19.80 -3.60
C ARG A 205 0.62 21.32 -3.68
N ARG A 206 -0.55 21.87 -3.36
CA ARG A 206 -0.80 23.32 -3.37
C ARG A 206 -0.14 24.04 -2.21
N VAL A 207 -0.24 23.51 -0.99
CA VAL A 207 0.39 24.09 0.19
C VAL A 207 1.90 24.19 -0.03
N ARG A 208 2.56 23.11 -0.49
CA ARG A 208 4.00 23.13 -0.78
C ARG A 208 4.42 24.08 -1.91
N ALA A 209 3.50 24.43 -2.80
CA ALA A 209 3.76 25.41 -3.85
C ALA A 209 3.60 26.87 -3.36
N ILE A 210 2.76 27.09 -2.35
CA ILE A 210 2.49 28.42 -1.77
C ILE A 210 3.47 28.72 -0.63
N MET A 211 3.73 27.72 0.21
CA MET A 211 4.60 27.74 1.38
C MET A 211 5.74 26.73 1.18
N PRO A 212 6.76 27.05 0.37
CA PRO A 212 7.90 26.16 0.17
C PRO A 212 8.67 25.86 1.48
N GLU A 213 8.52 26.71 2.50
CA GLU A 213 9.09 26.58 3.85
C GLU A 213 8.26 25.75 4.83
N ALA A 214 7.06 25.28 4.44
CA ALA A 214 6.22 24.44 5.29
C ALA A 214 7.01 23.21 5.78
N THR A 215 6.84 22.85 7.05
CA THR A 215 7.62 21.76 7.63
C THR A 215 7.33 20.46 6.89
N THR A 216 8.37 19.75 6.51
CA THR A 216 8.21 18.40 5.96
C THR A 216 8.33 17.41 7.10
N PRO A 217 7.53 16.32 7.12
CA PRO A 217 7.71 15.29 8.11
C PRO A 217 9.16 14.78 8.00
N SER A 218 9.97 14.95 9.04
CA SER A 218 11.41 14.71 8.94
C SER A 218 11.69 13.25 8.57
N SER A 219 12.56 13.02 7.58
CA SER A 219 13.11 11.70 7.28
C SER A 219 14.30 11.36 8.20
N GLU A 220 14.30 11.82 9.45
CA GLU A 220 15.41 11.66 10.39
C GLU A 220 15.63 10.18 10.74
N LEU A 221 16.43 9.52 9.90
CA LEU A 221 17.37 8.51 10.34
C LEU A 221 18.44 9.22 11.19
N PRO A 222 18.66 8.83 12.45
CA PRO A 222 19.77 9.36 13.22
C PRO A 222 21.07 8.80 12.64
N GLY A 223 21.89 9.65 12.00
CA GLY A 223 23.32 9.38 11.84
C GLY A 223 23.93 9.41 10.44
N TYR A 224 23.57 10.37 9.57
CA TYR A 224 24.43 10.68 8.42
C TYR A 224 25.18 11.99 8.66
N VAL A 225 26.44 11.87 9.13
CA VAL A 225 27.39 12.98 9.16
C VAL A 225 27.96 13.12 7.75
N GLU A 226 27.73 14.25 7.12
CA GLU A 226 28.25 14.59 5.79
C GLU A 226 29.78 14.78 5.89
N PHE A 227 30.55 13.75 5.51
CA PHE A 227 32.00 13.84 5.41
C PHE A 227 32.37 14.61 4.13
N HIS A 228 32.72 15.89 4.28
CA HIS A 228 33.45 16.63 3.26
C HIS A 228 34.92 16.17 3.25
N GLY A 229 35.19 15.08 2.53
CA GLY A 229 36.54 14.64 2.22
C GLY A 229 37.11 15.42 1.04
N GLU A 230 37.97 16.38 1.33
CA GLU A 230 38.81 17.07 0.36
C GLU A 230 39.82 16.09 -0.24
N LEU A 231 39.70 15.82 -1.54
CA LEU A 231 40.60 14.95 -2.29
C LEU A 231 41.92 15.70 -2.58
N ASP A 232 42.95 15.39 -1.80
CA ASP A 232 44.33 15.76 -2.08
C ASP A 232 44.76 15.27 -3.47
N LYS A 233 45.31 16.19 -4.26
CA LYS A 233 45.92 15.92 -5.58
C LYS A 233 47.18 15.09 -5.44
N PRO A 234 47.47 14.13 -6.35
CA PRO A 234 48.73 13.41 -6.33
C PRO A 234 49.89 14.30 -6.77
N SER A 235 50.93 14.33 -5.92
CA SER A 235 52.23 14.92 -6.20
C SER A 235 52.94 14.18 -7.34
N GLN A 236 53.38 14.93 -8.35
CA GLN A 236 54.31 14.44 -9.36
C GLN A 236 55.68 14.15 -8.74
N LYS A 237 56.22 12.96 -9.05
CA LYS A 237 57.66 12.70 -9.22
C LYS A 237 57.83 11.64 -10.28
#